data_AF-A0A6L8QCJ6-F1
#
_entry.id   AF-A0A6L8QCJ6-F1
#
_cell.length_a   1.000
_cell.length_b   1.000
_cell.length_c   1.000
_cell.angle_alpha   90.00
_cell.angle_beta   90.00
_cell.angle_gamma   90.00
#
_symmetry.space_group_name_H-M   'P 1'
#
loop_
_entity.id
_entity.type
_entity.pdbx_description
1 polymer ?
#
loop_
_entity_poly.entity_id
_entity_poly.type
_entity_poly.pdbx_seq_one_letter_code
_entity_poly.pdbx_strand_id
1 'polypeptide(L)' 'MSKSVPGCSVQWFEIDEHTHGSVATFPNKAAYDEMTNLRNNHRKEATDSGIKMIYEVIGHLKAEGKS' A
#
# COMPACT_ATOMS: atom_id res chain seq x y z
N MET A 1 5.98 17.46 -5.49
CA MET A 1 5.25 17.24 -4.21
C MET A 1 4.31 16.07 -4.44
N SER A 2 4.53 14.93 -3.77
CA SER A 2 3.74 13.72 -4.00
C SER A 2 2.28 13.97 -3.63
N LYS A 3 1.37 13.65 -4.54
CA LYS A 3 -0.08 13.63 -4.27
C LYS A 3 -0.31 12.66 -3.11
N SER A 4 -0.53 13.19 -1.92
CA SER A 4 -1.00 12.41 -0.78
C SER A 4 -2.51 12.61 -0.70
N VAL A 5 -3.25 11.52 -0.66
CA VAL A 5 -4.70 11.60 -0.45
C VAL A 5 -4.95 12.01 1.00
N PRO A 6 -5.70 13.10 1.27
CA PRO A 6 -5.94 13.59 2.61
C PRO A 6 -6.53 12.52 3.53
N GLY A 7 -6.05 12.46 4.77
CA GLY A 7 -6.52 11.51 5.78
C GLY A 7 -5.98 10.08 5.63
N CYS A 8 -5.10 9.82 4.66
CA CYS A 8 -4.34 8.58 4.60
C CYS A 8 -3.19 8.60 5.63
N SER A 9 -3.04 7.52 6.39
CA SER A 9 -1.89 7.31 7.28
C SER A 9 -1.11 6.07 6.84
N VAL A 10 0.21 6.15 6.85
CA VAL A 10 1.09 5.01 6.60
C VAL A 10 1.98 4.81 7.82
N GLN A 11 1.93 3.61 8.38
CA GLN A 11 2.81 3.18 9.45
C GLN A 11 3.81 2.16 8.89
N TRP A 12 5.09 2.48 8.99
CA TRP A 12 6.18 1.58 8.59
C TRP A 12 6.63 0.75 9.78
N PHE A 13 7.02 -0.49 9.51
CA PHE A 13 7.61 -1.37 10.50
C PHE A 13 8.71 -2.21 9.85
N GLU A 14 9.74 -2.52 10.62
CA GLU A 14 10.79 -3.44 10.21
C GLU A 14 10.29 -4.89 10.33
N ILE A 15 10.61 -5.73 9.36
CA ILE A 15 10.39 -7.18 9.43
C ILE A 15 11.73 -7.86 9.74
N ASP A 16 12.78 -7.46 9.01
CA ASP A 16 14.19 -7.82 9.25
C ASP A 16 15.13 -6.73 8.68
N GLU A 17 16.45 -6.91 8.80
CA GLU A 17 17.48 -5.97 8.35
C GLU A 17 17.35 -5.53 6.87
N HIS A 18 16.77 -6.39 6.03
CA HIS A 18 16.66 -6.17 4.59
C HIS A 18 15.20 -5.93 4.14
N THR A 19 14.21 -6.17 5.00
CA THR A 19 12.79 -6.09 4.63
C THR A 19 11.98 -5.21 5.56
N HIS A 20 11.12 -4.39 4.94
CA HIS A 20 10.26 -3.45 5.63
C HIS A 20 8.81 -3.69 5.20
N GLY A 21 7.89 -3.57 6.15
CA GLY A 21 6.46 -3.58 5.92
C GLY A 21 5.84 -2.20 6.13
N SER A 22 4.63 -2.01 5.59
CA SER A 22 3.79 -0.89 6.00
C SER A 22 2.32 -1.27 6.07
N VAL A 23 1.61 -0.58 6.97
CA VAL A 23 0.14 -0.56 7.01
C VAL A 23 -0.31 0.82 6.54
N ALA A 24 -1.10 0.84 5.47
CA ALA A 24 -1.77 2.05 5.00
C ALA A 24 -3.24 2.01 5.39
N THR A 25 -3.71 3.04 6.09
CA THR A 25 -5.11 3.20 6.49
C THR A 25 -5.71 4.36 5.72
N PHE A 26 -6.89 4.16 5.17
CA PHE A 26 -7.60 5.15 4.37
C PHE A 26 -8.91 5.53 5.07
N PRO A 27 -9.33 6.81 5.01
CA PRO A 27 -10.50 7.29 5.72
C PRO A 27 -11.82 6.77 5.12
N ASN A 28 -11.81 6.38 3.84
CA ASN A 28 -12.95 5.85 3.12
C ASN A 28 -12.51 5.12 1.84
N LYS A 29 -13.47 4.45 1.17
CA LYS A 29 -13.22 3.70 -0.06
C LYS A 29 -12.72 4.57 -1.21
N ALA A 30 -13.26 5.78 -1.38
CA ALA A 30 -12.85 6.66 -2.48
C ALA A 30 -11.36 7.03 -2.38
N ALA A 31 -10.88 7.32 -1.18
CA ALA A 31 -9.47 7.56 -0.90
C ALA A 31 -8.58 6.33 -1.19
N TYR A 32 -9.06 5.14 -0.84
CA TYR A 32 -8.39 3.88 -1.17
C TYR A 32 -8.31 3.64 -2.69
N ASP A 33 -9.40 3.89 -3.42
CA ASP A 33 -9.47 3.70 -4.87
C ASP A 33 -8.51 4.67 -5.60
N GLU A 34 -8.49 5.95 -5.18
CA GLU A 34 -7.56 6.97 -5.73
C GLU A 34 -6.09 6.58 -5.48
N MET A 35 -5.74 6.19 -4.27
CA MET A 35 -4.39 5.75 -3.93
C MET A 35 -3.99 4.47 -4.65
N THR A 36 -4.94 3.57 -4.90
CA THR A 36 -4.70 2.35 -5.71
C THR A 36 -4.38 2.70 -7.15
N ASN A 37 -5.08 3.67 -7.75
CA ASN A 37 -4.76 4.14 -9.11
C ASN A 37 -3.36 4.78 -9.19
N LEU A 38 -3.00 5.63 -8.22
CA LEU A 38 -1.65 6.21 -8.14
C LEU A 38 -0.58 5.13 -7.98
N ARG A 39 -0.80 4.15 -7.10
CA ARG A 39 0.11 3.03 -6.89
C ARG A 39 0.30 2.19 -8.15
N ASN A 40 -0.77 1.94 -8.92
CA ASN A 40 -0.68 1.18 -10.17
C ASN A 40 0.14 1.90 -11.23
N ASN A 41 0.05 3.23 -11.31
CA ASN A 41 0.90 4.01 -12.21
C ASN A 41 2.39 3.91 -11.82
N HIS A 42 2.72 4.06 -10.53
CA HIS A 42 4.10 3.90 -10.06
C HIS A 42 4.63 2.47 -10.27
N ARG A 43 3.77 1.44 -10.09
CA ARG A 43 4.14 0.04 -10.36
C ARG A 43 4.49 -0.20 -11.82
N LYS A 44 3.79 0.46 -12.75
CA LYS A 44 4.11 0.38 -14.18
C LYS A 44 5.52 0.93 -14.44
N GLU A 45 5.82 2.13 -13.93
CA GLU A 45 7.14 2.76 -14.06
C GLU A 45 8.27 1.90 -13.44
N ALA A 46 8.01 1.30 -12.28
CA ALA A 46 8.94 0.38 -11.62
C ALA A 46 9.17 -0.90 -12.43
N THR A 47 8.11 -1.44 -13.04
CA THR A 47 8.17 -2.63 -13.91
C THR A 47 9.01 -2.35 -15.14
N ASP A 48 8.83 -1.19 -15.77
CA ASP A 48 9.63 -0.74 -16.92
C ASP A 48 11.11 -0.57 -16.54
N SER A 49 11.41 -0.34 -15.25
CA SER A 49 12.76 -0.25 -14.68
C SER A 49 13.33 -1.60 -14.21
N GLY A 50 12.65 -2.72 -14.47
CA GLY A 50 13.10 -4.07 -14.13
C GLY A 50 12.68 -4.58 -12.74
N ILE A 51 11.90 -3.81 -11.98
CA ILE A 51 11.39 -4.22 -10.67
C ILE A 51 10.07 -4.98 -10.86
N LYS A 52 10.02 -6.26 -10.48
CA LYS A 52 8.83 -7.11 -10.64
C LYS A 52 8.15 -7.42 -9.32
N MET A 53 6.84 -7.15 -9.24
CA MET A 53 5.99 -7.66 -8.16
C MET A 53 5.76 -9.17 -8.38
N ILE A 54 6.20 -9.99 -7.44
CA ILE A 54 6.11 -11.46 -7.52
C ILE A 54 4.92 -12.04 -6.76
N TYR A 55 4.30 -11.25 -5.88
CA TYR A 55 3.18 -11.66 -5.05
C TYR A 55 2.28 -10.47 -4.69
N GLU A 56 0.97 -10.64 -4.83
CA GLU A 56 -0.03 -9.67 -4.37
C GLU A 56 -1.30 -10.43 -3.95
N VAL A 57 -1.92 -10.00 -2.85
CA VAL A 57 -3.22 -10.50 -2.40
C VAL A 57 -4.15 -9.32 -2.25
N ILE A 58 -5.33 -9.41 -2.88
CA ILE A 58 -6.38 -8.41 -2.80
C ILE A 58 -7.62 -9.09 -2.25
N GLY A 59 -8.11 -8.61 -1.11
CA GLY A 59 -9.29 -9.17 -0.47
C GLY A 59 -9.61 -8.49 0.84
N HIS A 60 -10.77 -8.83 1.40
CA HIS A 60 -11.15 -8.38 2.73
C HIS A 60 -10.32 -9.13 3.77
N LEU A 61 -9.63 -8.39 4.64
CA LEU A 61 -9.03 -8.95 5.84
C LEU A 61 -10.09 -8.99 6.93
N LYS A 62 -10.36 -10.16 7.49
CA LYS A 62 -11.16 -10.28 8.70
C LYS A 62 -10.32 -9.78 9.87
N ALA A 63 -10.69 -8.65 10.46
CA ALA A 63 -10.08 -8.20 11.70
C ALA A 63 -10.58 -9.09 12.85
N GLU A 64 -9.71 -9.92 13.41
CA GLU A 64 -10.00 -10.69 14.62
C GLU A 64 -9.34 -9.99 15.81
N GLY A 65 -10.13 -9.24 16.57
CA GLY A 65 -9.68 -8.70 17.86
C GLY A 65 -9.67 -9.81 18.90
N LYS A 66 -8.51 -10.12 19.48
CA LYS A 66 -8.47 -10.86 20.74
C LYS A 66 -8.72 -9.85 21.87
N SER A 67 -9.87 -10.01 22.54
CA SER A 67 -10.21 -9.33 23.79
C SER A 67 -9.35 -9.81 24.94
#